data_AF-A0AAV9DVQ2-F1
#
_entry.id   AF-A0AAV9DVQ2-F1
#
_cell.length_a   1.000
_cell.length_b   1.000
_cell.length_c   1.000
_cell.angle_alpha   90.00
_cell.angle_beta   90.00
_cell.angle_gamma   90.00
#
_symmetry.space_group_name_H-M   'P 1'
#
loop_
_entity.id
_entity.type
_entity.pdbx_description
1 polymer ?
#
loop_
_entity_poly.entity_id
_entity_poly.type
_entity_poly.pdbx_seq_one_letter_code
_entity_poly.pdbx_strand_id
1 'polypeptide(L)'
;MELITWANTGVSNVAGELTMIIGLIMWVTTIPRIRRKAFEVFFYTHQLYFLFLFFYLLHVGINHFNLTLPGVYLFMIDRYLRFLQSRQNVRLLSARLLPCEAIELNFSKSRGFNHSTMSTIFVNVPGVSKLQWHPYTVTSNSNLEPECLSIVIKNEGSWTQKLYRTLSSPSLDRLAVSVEGPYGPSSVSFPRHAF
;
A
#
# COMPACT_ATOMS: atom_id res chain seq x y z
N MET A 1 24.21 28.62 29.89
CA MET A 1 23.93 27.17 29.78
C MET A 1 22.57 26.89 30.41
N GLU A 2 21.51 27.45 29.82
CA GLU A 2 20.11 27.28 30.27
C GLU A 2 19.35 26.22 29.46
N LEU A 3 20.04 25.52 28.56
CA LEU A 3 19.46 24.47 27.72
C LEU A 3 19.11 23.18 28.48
N ILE A 4 19.33 23.12 29.80
CA ILE A 4 19.16 21.91 30.64
C ILE A 4 18.29 22.18 31.88
N THR A 5 17.68 23.35 32.02
CA THR A 5 16.67 23.54 33.06
C THR A 5 15.35 23.01 32.55
N TRP A 6 15.01 21.78 32.96
CA TRP A 6 13.67 21.24 32.78
C TRP A 6 12.70 22.09 33.60
N ALA A 7 12.06 23.06 32.96
CA ALA A 7 10.92 23.74 33.54
C ALA A 7 9.87 22.69 33.87
N ASN A 8 9.25 22.79 35.05
CA ASN A 8 8.19 21.90 35.52
C ASN A 8 6.85 22.18 34.78
N THR A 9 6.95 22.48 33.48
CA THR A 9 5.85 22.65 32.55
C THR A 9 5.55 21.28 31.97
N GLY A 10 4.31 20.80 32.08
CA GLY A 10 3.89 19.47 31.62
C GLY A 10 3.97 19.22 30.10
N VAL A 11 4.74 20.02 29.36
CA VAL A 11 4.91 20.01 27.90
C VAL A 11 6.40 20.07 27.55
N SER A 12 6.88 19.13 26.74
CA SER A 12 8.28 19.08 26.29
C SER A 12 8.48 19.90 25.01
N ASN A 13 9.20 21.02 25.10
CA ASN A 13 9.46 21.91 23.96
C ASN A 13 10.33 21.25 22.88
N VAL A 14 11.37 20.51 23.28
CA VAL A 14 12.24 19.79 22.34
C VAL A 14 11.45 18.74 21.56
N ALA A 15 10.56 18.00 22.21
CA ALA A 15 9.68 17.06 21.54
C ALA A 15 8.71 17.77 20.57
N GLY A 16 8.24 18.97 20.92
CA GLY A 16 7.42 19.81 20.05
C GLY A 16 8.13 20.24 18.77
N GLU A 17 9.35 20.76 18.90
CA GLU A 17 10.19 21.15 17.75
C GLU A 17 10.48 19.98 16.81
N LEU A 18 10.82 18.81 17.37
CA LEU A 18 11.02 17.59 16.57
C LEU A 18 9.75 17.16 15.85
N THR A 19 8.61 17.19 16.55
CA THR A 19 7.29 16.88 15.96
C THR A 19 6.97 17.84 14.80
N MET A 20 7.25 19.13 14.97
CA MET A 20 7.03 20.15 13.95
C MET A 20 7.91 19.93 12.72
N ILE A 21 9.21 19.67 12.90
CA ILE A 21 10.13 19.38 11.79
C ILE A 21 9.69 18.13 11.01
N ILE A 22 9.38 17.04 11.71
CA ILE A 22 8.91 15.80 11.06
C ILE A 22 7.60 16.07 10.30
N GLY A 23 6.65 16.77 10.93
CA GLY A 23 5.38 17.15 10.31
C GLY A 23 5.57 18.01 9.05
N LEU A 24 6.50 18.95 9.07
CA LEU A 24 6.84 19.78 7.90
C LEU A 24 7.44 18.97 6.76
N ILE A 25 8.35 18.03 7.05
CA ILE A 25 8.93 17.13 6.04
C ILE A 25 7.83 16.27 5.39
N MET A 26 6.98 15.66 6.22
CA MET A 26 5.83 14.89 5.73
C MET A 26 4.95 15.77 4.85
N TRP A 27 4.55 16.94 5.34
CA TRP A 27 3.69 17.87 4.63
C TRP A 27 4.26 18.35 3.29
N VAL A 28 5.52 18.79 3.23
CA VAL A 28 6.16 19.23 1.97
C VAL A 28 6.11 18.13 0.92
N THR A 29 6.38 16.88 1.31
CA THR A 29 6.34 15.76 0.37
C THR A 29 4.93 15.37 -0.09
N THR A 30 3.86 15.81 0.61
CA THR A 30 2.47 15.65 0.12
C THR A 30 2.14 16.53 -1.08
N ILE A 31 2.90 17.61 -1.31
CA ILE A 31 2.58 18.61 -2.34
C ILE A 31 2.42 17.90 -3.69
N PRO A 32 1.30 18.11 -4.43
CA PRO A 32 0.99 17.29 -5.60
C PRO A 32 2.08 17.29 -6.68
N ARG A 33 2.82 18.40 -6.82
CA ARG A 33 3.97 18.49 -7.75
C ARG A 33 5.12 17.56 -7.36
N ILE A 34 5.42 17.47 -6.06
CA ILE A 34 6.48 16.62 -5.52
C ILE A 34 6.03 15.16 -5.56
N ARG A 35 4.86 14.85 -5.01
CA ARG A 35 4.32 13.49 -4.96
C ARG A 35 4.20 12.84 -6.34
N ARG A 36 3.78 13.58 -7.38
CA ARG A 36 3.67 13.05 -8.75
C ARG A 36 5.01 12.77 -9.41
N LYS A 37 6.06 13.53 -9.08
CA LYS A 37 7.41 13.35 -9.65
C LYS A 37 8.26 12.37 -8.86
N ALA A 38 8.08 12.31 -7.54
CA ALA A 38 8.88 11.55 -6.61
C ALA A 38 8.00 10.81 -5.58
N PHE A 39 7.17 9.88 -6.08
CA PHE A 39 6.25 9.11 -5.23
C PHE A 39 6.97 8.33 -4.13
N GLU A 40 8.16 7.79 -4.42
CA GLU A 40 8.95 7.04 -3.43
C GLU A 40 9.37 7.93 -2.25
N VAL A 41 9.83 9.16 -2.52
CA VAL A 41 10.20 10.13 -1.47
C VAL A 41 8.98 10.43 -0.60
N PHE A 42 7.84 10.74 -1.21
CA PHE A 42 6.57 10.90 -0.50
C PHE A 42 6.24 9.67 0.36
N PHE A 43 6.29 8.47 -0.21
CA PHE A 43 5.89 7.26 0.47
C PHE A 43 6.77 6.98 1.70
N TYR A 44 8.08 7.14 1.59
CA TYR A 44 9.03 6.87 2.67
C TYR A 44 9.01 7.95 3.76
N THR A 45 8.96 9.23 3.41
CA THR A 45 8.83 10.30 4.42
C THR A 45 7.51 10.19 5.17
N HIS A 46 6.45 9.71 4.53
CA HIS A 46 5.16 9.51 5.20
C HIS A 46 5.20 8.40 6.24
N GLN A 47 6.10 7.41 6.13
CA GLN A 47 6.27 6.40 7.18
C GLN A 47 6.79 6.99 8.50
N LEU A 48 7.30 8.22 8.49
CA LEU A 48 7.71 8.94 9.70
C LEU A 48 6.53 9.28 10.63
N TYR A 49 5.28 8.97 10.24
CA TYR A 49 4.10 9.15 11.11
C TYR A 49 4.24 8.44 12.46
N PHE A 50 4.94 7.30 12.53
CA PHE A 50 5.20 6.63 13.80
C PHE A 50 6.07 7.47 14.73
N LEU A 51 7.12 8.10 14.19
CA LEU A 51 7.99 9.00 14.94
C LEU A 51 7.25 10.29 15.31
N PHE A 52 6.43 10.82 14.39
CA PHE A 52 5.57 11.96 14.65
C PHE A 52 4.63 11.69 15.85
N LEU A 53 3.92 10.56 15.86
CA LEU A 53 3.02 10.19 16.96
C LEU A 53 3.76 10.00 18.29
N PHE A 54 4.97 9.42 18.24
CA PHE A 54 5.81 9.22 19.41
C PHE A 54 6.26 10.56 20.03
N PHE A 55 6.82 11.47 19.24
CA PHE A 55 7.24 12.78 19.75
C PHE A 55 6.04 13.67 20.11
N TYR A 56 4.91 13.53 19.42
CA TYR A 56 3.65 14.20 19.77
C TYR A 56 3.13 13.76 21.16
N LEU A 57 3.20 12.45 21.47
CA LEU A 57 2.87 11.93 22.80
C LEU A 57 3.79 12.55 23.89
N LEU A 58 5.10 12.65 23.63
CA LEU A 58 6.04 13.27 24.57
C LEU A 58 5.84 14.78 24.71
N HIS A 59 5.40 15.45 23.64
CA HIS A 59 5.15 16.89 23.65
C HIS A 59 3.90 17.23 24.48
N VAL A 60 2.75 16.61 24.18
CA VAL A 60 1.45 17.01 24.77
C VAL A 60 1.08 16.18 26.02
N GLY A 61 1.78 15.07 26.25
CA GLY A 61 1.51 14.16 27.37
C GLY A 61 0.26 13.30 27.19
N ILE A 62 0.06 12.35 28.11
CA ILE A 62 -0.97 11.30 27.99
C ILE A 62 -2.40 11.86 27.98
N ASN A 63 -2.68 12.89 28.78
CA ASN A 63 -4.03 13.44 28.95
C ASN A 63 -4.63 13.95 27.64
N HIS A 64 -3.83 14.66 26.85
CA HIS A 64 -4.26 15.17 25.55
C HIS A 64 -4.14 14.12 24.45
N PHE A 65 -3.14 13.23 24.52
CA PHE A 65 -3.00 12.12 23.57
C PHE A 65 -4.20 11.16 23.59
N ASN A 66 -4.91 11.08 24.72
CA ASN A 66 -6.14 10.29 24.85
C ASN A 66 -7.22 10.64 23.81
N LEU A 67 -7.26 11.88 23.30
CA LEU A 67 -8.18 12.25 22.22
C LEU A 67 -7.77 11.63 20.88
N THR A 68 -6.49 11.38 20.66
CA THR A 68 -5.94 10.77 19.43
C THR A 68 -5.97 9.24 19.48
N LEU A 69 -5.99 8.64 20.68
CA LEU A 69 -5.96 7.19 20.89
C LEU A 69 -7.04 6.41 20.11
N PRO A 70 -8.34 6.79 20.09
CA PRO A 70 -9.33 6.04 19.33
C PRO A 70 -9.01 5.93 17.84
N GLY A 71 -8.50 7.00 17.24
CA GLY A 71 -8.10 7.01 15.83
C GLY A 71 -6.89 6.12 15.57
N VAL A 72 -5.87 6.19 16.43
CA VAL A 72 -4.69 5.31 16.35
C VAL A 72 -5.09 3.85 16.52
N TYR A 73 -5.98 3.55 17.47
CA TYR A 73 -6.46 2.20 17.73
C TYR A 73 -7.18 1.60 16.51
N LEU A 74 -8.14 2.32 15.93
CA LEU A 74 -8.84 1.88 14.73
C LEU A 74 -7.90 1.71 13.53
N PHE A 75 -6.93 2.61 13.36
CA PHE A 75 -5.91 2.49 12.32
C PHE A 75 -5.05 1.22 12.50
N MET A 76 -4.67 0.89 13.74
CA MET A 76 -3.90 -0.33 14.02
C MET A 76 -4.72 -1.60 13.78
N ILE A 77 -6.02 -1.60 14.10
CA ILE A 77 -6.91 -2.71 13.75
C ILE A 77 -7.00 -2.89 12.24
N ASP A 78 -7.29 -1.83 11.48
CA ASP A 78 -7.34 -1.90 10.01
C ASP A 78 -6.03 -2.43 9.44
N ARG A 79 -4.89 -1.92 9.92
CA ARG A 79 -3.56 -2.38 9.50
C ARG A 79 -3.33 -3.86 9.81
N TYR A 80 -3.75 -4.32 10.98
CA TYR A 80 -3.62 -5.72 11.39
C TYR A 80 -4.52 -6.64 10.55
N LEU A 81 -5.78 -6.27 10.33
CA LEU A 81 -6.69 -7.03 9.47
C LEU A 81 -6.18 -7.15 8.04
N ARG A 82 -5.60 -6.08 7.47
CA ARG A 82 -4.95 -6.13 6.15
C ARG A 82 -3.74 -7.07 6.14
N PHE A 83 -2.93 -7.04 7.19
CA PHE A 83 -1.81 -7.97 7.33
C PHE A 83 -2.27 -9.44 7.36
N LEU A 84 -3.36 -9.75 8.08
CA LEU A 84 -3.94 -11.09 8.10
C LEU A 84 -4.55 -11.50 6.75
N GLN A 85 -5.11 -10.55 6.00
CA GLN A 85 -5.68 -10.80 4.68
C GLN A 85 -4.62 -10.96 3.58
N SER A 86 -3.45 -10.36 3.75
CA SER A 86 -2.33 -10.42 2.81
C SER A 86 -1.80 -11.86 2.68
N ARG A 87 -1.93 -12.42 1.48
CA ARG A 87 -1.34 -13.72 1.13
C ARG A 87 0.04 -13.51 0.53
N GLN A 88 1.06 -13.97 1.25
CA GLN A 88 2.42 -13.92 0.77
C GLN A 88 2.72 -15.09 -0.17
N ASN A 89 3.58 -14.85 -1.17
CA ASN A 89 4.08 -15.88 -2.09
C ASN A 89 2.98 -16.65 -2.83
N VAL A 90 1.99 -15.94 -3.38
CA VAL A 90 0.99 -16.53 -4.26
C VAL A 90 1.68 -17.11 -5.48
N ARG A 91 1.31 -18.34 -5.86
CA ARG A 91 1.90 -19.00 -7.04
C ARG A 91 1.46 -18.25 -8.30
N LEU A 92 2.45 -17.63 -8.95
CA LEU A 92 2.33 -17.03 -10.26
C LEU A 92 2.29 -18.15 -11.33
N LEU A 93 1.23 -18.19 -12.12
CA LEU A 93 1.05 -19.13 -13.23
C LEU A 93 1.77 -18.64 -14.48
N SER A 94 1.63 -17.35 -14.80
CA SER A 94 2.36 -16.72 -15.91
C SER A 94 2.49 -15.22 -15.69
N ALA A 95 3.56 -14.66 -16.26
CA ALA A 95 3.76 -13.23 -16.42
C ALA A 95 4.08 -12.96 -17.89
N ARG A 96 3.32 -12.09 -18.53
CA ARG A 96 3.46 -11.79 -19.96
C ARG A 96 3.59 -10.29 -20.18
N LEU A 97 4.49 -9.91 -21.07
CA LEU A 97 4.60 -8.55 -21.56
C LEU A 97 3.68 -8.40 -22.78
N LEU A 98 2.78 -7.43 -22.71
CA LEU A 98 1.85 -7.11 -23.78
C LEU A 98 2.44 -6.04 -24.71
N PRO A 99 2.05 -6.01 -26.00
CA PRO A 99 2.58 -5.05 -26.98
C PRO A 99 2.37 -3.57 -26.61
N CYS A 100 1.37 -3.26 -25.78
CA CYS A 100 1.03 -1.91 -25.33
C CYS A 100 1.80 -1.45 -24.09
N GLU A 101 3.01 -1.99 -23.86
CA GLU A 101 3.80 -1.76 -22.64
C GLU A 101 3.01 -2.05 -21.36
N ALA A 102 2.19 -3.11 -21.39
CA ALA A 102 1.47 -3.57 -20.22
C ALA A 102 1.99 -4.93 -19.78
N ILE A 103 1.76 -5.28 -18.52
CA ILE A 103 2.16 -6.54 -17.91
C ILE A 103 0.89 -7.28 -17.51
N GLU A 104 0.72 -8.48 -18.03
CA GLU A 104 -0.33 -9.40 -17.62
C GLU A 104 0.25 -10.36 -16.57
N LEU A 105 -0.36 -10.42 -15.40
CA LEU A 105 0.00 -11.37 -14.34
C LEU A 105 -1.16 -12.30 -14.05
N ASN A 106 -0.90 -13.60 -14.09
CA ASN A 106 -1.86 -14.65 -13.82
C ASN A 106 -1.47 -15.41 -12.55
N PHE A 107 -2.35 -15.43 -11.57
CA PHE A 107 -2.16 -16.08 -10.27
C PHE A 107 -3.01 -17.33 -10.14
N SER A 108 -2.49 -18.34 -9.43
CA SER A 108 -3.27 -19.52 -9.09
C SER A 108 -4.25 -19.17 -7.98
N LYS A 109 -5.48 -19.66 -8.11
CA LYS A 109 -6.57 -19.39 -7.20
C LYS A 109 -7.24 -20.70 -6.78
N SER A 110 -7.66 -20.79 -5.52
CA SER A 110 -8.41 -21.96 -5.01
C SER A 110 -9.89 -21.89 -5.38
N ARG A 111 -10.50 -23.05 -5.69
CA ARG A 111 -11.90 -23.23 -6.13
C ARG A 111 -12.97 -22.57 -5.25
N GLY A 112 -12.70 -22.37 -3.96
CA GLY A 112 -13.66 -21.75 -3.03
C GLY A 112 -13.61 -20.23 -2.97
N PHE A 113 -12.68 -19.62 -3.70
CA PHE A 113 -12.48 -18.18 -3.67
C PHE A 113 -13.32 -17.54 -4.78
N ASN A 114 -14.32 -16.71 -4.50
CA ASN A 114 -15.14 -16.07 -5.54
C ASN A 114 -14.77 -14.59 -5.69
N HIS A 115 -14.58 -14.15 -6.93
CA HIS A 115 -14.29 -12.77 -7.29
C HIS A 115 -15.02 -12.37 -8.58
N SER A 116 -15.37 -11.10 -8.67
CA SER A 116 -15.93 -10.50 -9.88
C SER A 116 -14.87 -9.76 -10.71
N THR A 117 -15.13 -9.59 -12.01
CA THR A 117 -14.30 -8.86 -12.99
C THR A 117 -14.18 -7.35 -12.72
N MET A 118 -14.69 -6.87 -11.58
CA MET A 118 -14.57 -5.49 -11.13
C MET A 118 -13.96 -5.38 -9.72
N SER A 119 -13.55 -6.52 -9.14
CA SER A 119 -12.87 -6.52 -7.86
C SER A 119 -11.46 -5.95 -8.00
N THR A 120 -10.96 -5.30 -6.95
CA THR A 120 -9.61 -4.76 -6.87
C THR A 120 -8.77 -5.64 -5.97
N ILE A 121 -7.57 -6.01 -6.41
CA ILE A 121 -6.57 -6.68 -5.57
C ILE A 121 -5.38 -5.74 -5.37
N PHE A 122 -4.70 -5.89 -4.24
CA PHE A 122 -3.44 -5.19 -3.99
C PHE A 122 -2.29 -6.16 -4.24
N VAL A 123 -1.29 -5.72 -4.98
CA VAL A 123 -0.15 -6.54 -5.36
C VAL A 123 1.12 -5.93 -4.80
N ASN A 124 1.95 -6.80 -4.23
CA ASN A 124 3.29 -6.50 -3.78
C ASN A 124 4.27 -7.49 -4.40
N VAL A 125 5.37 -6.95 -4.95
CA VAL A 125 6.44 -7.74 -5.54
C VAL A 125 7.71 -7.43 -4.76
N PRO A 126 8.10 -8.28 -3.78
CA PRO A 126 9.25 -8.02 -2.91
C PRO A 126 10.57 -7.79 -3.67
N GLY A 127 10.71 -8.39 -4.86
CA GLY A 127 11.87 -8.18 -5.74
C GLY A 127 11.97 -6.78 -6.34
N VAL A 128 10.87 -6.02 -6.37
CA VAL A 128 10.83 -4.61 -6.84
C VAL A 128 10.77 -3.66 -5.64
N SER A 129 9.86 -3.90 -4.69
CA SER A 129 9.75 -3.12 -3.47
C SER A 129 9.08 -3.94 -2.37
N LYS A 130 9.71 -3.99 -1.19
CA LYS A 130 9.19 -4.75 -0.04
C LYS A 130 7.97 -4.12 0.61
N LEU A 131 7.84 -2.79 0.56
CA LEU A 131 6.82 -2.05 1.31
C LEU A 131 5.65 -1.57 0.45
N GLN A 132 5.81 -1.50 -0.87
CA GLN A 132 4.80 -0.92 -1.75
C GLN A 132 3.75 -1.94 -2.17
N TRP A 133 2.50 -1.62 -1.88
CA TRP A 133 1.31 -2.36 -2.31
C TRP A 133 0.54 -1.48 -3.29
N HIS A 134 0.25 -2.01 -4.48
CA HIS A 134 -0.41 -1.26 -5.54
C HIS A 134 -1.75 -1.92 -5.91
N PRO A 135 -2.85 -1.14 -5.97
CA PRO A 135 -4.16 -1.67 -6.35
C PRO A 135 -4.26 -1.89 -7.87
N TYR A 136 -4.82 -3.01 -8.27
CA TYR A 136 -5.15 -3.33 -9.65
C TYR A 136 -6.51 -4.01 -9.76
N THR A 137 -7.24 -3.70 -10.81
CA THR A 137 -8.53 -4.33 -11.11
C THR A 137 -8.31 -5.73 -11.69
N VAL A 138 -9.07 -6.68 -11.18
CA VAL A 138 -9.10 -8.05 -11.68
C VAL A 138 -9.77 -8.09 -13.05
N THR A 139 -9.11 -8.68 -14.03
CA THR A 139 -9.61 -8.82 -15.40
C THR A 139 -10.24 -10.18 -15.67
N SER A 140 -9.95 -11.19 -14.85
CA SER A 140 -10.54 -12.53 -14.94
C SER A 140 -11.96 -12.58 -14.37
N ASN A 141 -12.69 -13.66 -14.69
CA ASN A 141 -14.00 -13.94 -14.09
C ASN A 141 -13.98 -15.32 -13.43
N SER A 142 -14.34 -15.40 -12.15
CA SER A 142 -14.36 -16.68 -11.42
C SER A 142 -15.26 -17.75 -12.02
N ASN A 143 -16.32 -17.37 -12.74
CA ASN A 143 -17.23 -18.32 -13.38
C ASN A 143 -16.65 -18.92 -14.67
N LEU A 144 -15.81 -18.15 -15.38
CA LEU A 144 -15.20 -18.59 -16.63
C LEU A 144 -13.84 -19.25 -16.38
N GLU A 145 -13.10 -18.75 -15.40
CA GLU A 145 -11.73 -19.15 -15.06
C GLU A 145 -11.65 -19.46 -13.54
N PRO A 146 -12.13 -20.63 -13.10
CA PRO A 146 -12.27 -20.92 -11.67
C PRO A 146 -10.94 -20.96 -10.91
N GLU A 147 -9.86 -21.38 -11.57
CA GLU A 147 -8.51 -21.56 -10.98
C GLU A 147 -7.55 -20.39 -11.22
N CYS A 148 -7.98 -19.36 -11.97
CA CYS A 148 -7.10 -18.25 -12.37
C CYS A 148 -7.60 -16.92 -11.78
N LEU A 149 -6.64 -16.06 -11.47
CA LEU A 149 -6.88 -14.66 -11.14
C LEU A 149 -5.91 -13.83 -11.97
N SER A 150 -6.45 -12.97 -12.83
CA SER A 150 -5.67 -12.21 -13.81
C SER A 150 -5.77 -10.73 -13.56
N ILE A 151 -4.66 -10.01 -13.74
CA ILE A 151 -4.61 -8.55 -13.74
C ILE A 151 -3.76 -8.05 -14.91
N VAL A 152 -4.05 -6.83 -15.33
CA VAL A 152 -3.26 -6.09 -16.33
C VAL A 152 -2.75 -4.80 -15.70
N ILE A 153 -1.44 -4.61 -15.75
CA ILE A 153 -0.72 -3.49 -15.17
C ILE A 153 -0.13 -2.63 -16.29
N LYS A 154 -0.46 -1.35 -16.32
CA LYS A 154 0.12 -0.39 -17.28
C LYS A 154 1.46 0.16 -16.79
N ASN A 155 2.41 0.34 -17.69
CA ASN A 155 3.74 0.85 -17.40
C ASN A 155 3.80 2.40 -17.26
N GLU A 156 3.19 2.98 -16.21
CA GLU A 156 3.13 4.45 -16.05
C GLU A 156 3.92 5.02 -14.84
N GLY A 157 4.44 4.19 -13.94
CA GLY A 157 5.07 4.64 -12.70
C GLY A 157 6.46 4.06 -12.49
N SER A 158 7.24 4.65 -11.58
CA SER A 158 8.60 4.16 -11.28
C SER A 158 8.60 2.69 -10.84
N TRP A 159 7.59 2.28 -10.06
CA TRP A 159 7.43 0.89 -9.63
C TRP A 159 7.06 -0.05 -10.80
N THR A 160 6.10 0.34 -11.64
CA THR A 160 5.69 -0.52 -12.77
C THR A 160 6.78 -0.61 -13.84
N GLN A 161 7.55 0.46 -14.05
CA GLN A 161 8.75 0.46 -14.91
C GLN A 161 9.85 -0.46 -14.38
N LYS A 162 10.09 -0.45 -13.05
CA LYS A 162 11.03 -1.40 -12.42
C LYS A 162 10.54 -2.84 -12.62
N LEU A 163 9.25 -3.11 -12.38
CA LEU A 163 8.65 -4.43 -12.61
C LEU A 163 8.78 -4.89 -14.07
N TYR A 164 8.50 -4.01 -15.04
CA TYR A 164 8.62 -4.29 -16.47
C TYR A 164 10.06 -4.70 -16.82
N ARG A 165 11.05 -3.94 -16.34
CA ARG A 165 12.48 -4.24 -16.55
C ARG A 165 12.89 -5.56 -15.90
N THR A 166 12.41 -5.82 -14.69
CA THR A 166 12.63 -7.08 -13.99
C THR A 166 12.14 -8.25 -14.83
N LEU A 167 10.89 -8.21 -15.30
CA LEU A 167 10.31 -9.27 -16.14
C LEU A 167 10.94 -9.42 -17.53
N SER A 168 11.57 -8.37 -18.05
CA SER A 168 12.28 -8.41 -19.33
C SER A 168 13.64 -9.12 -19.24
N SER A 169 14.16 -9.34 -18.03
CA SER A 169 15.45 -10.01 -17.83
C SER A 169 15.31 -11.54 -17.98
N PRO A 170 16.19 -12.22 -18.75
CA PRO A 170 16.10 -13.65 -19.01
C PRO A 170 16.40 -14.56 -17.80
N SER A 171 16.83 -14.00 -16.66
CA SER A 171 17.36 -14.75 -15.51
C SER A 171 16.37 -14.96 -14.36
N LEU A 172 15.05 -14.90 -14.58
CA LEU A 172 14.09 -14.91 -13.48
C LEU A 172 13.62 -16.33 -13.11
N ASP A 173 14.32 -16.90 -12.14
CA ASP A 173 13.74 -17.90 -11.24
C ASP A 173 12.57 -17.25 -10.47
N ARG A 174 11.40 -17.91 -10.56
CA ARG A 174 10.11 -17.62 -9.89
C ARG A 174 10.00 -16.23 -9.24
N LEU A 175 9.36 -15.28 -9.94
CA LEU A 175 8.95 -14.02 -9.34
C LEU A 175 8.01 -14.27 -8.14
N ALA A 176 8.48 -13.94 -6.93
CA ALA A 176 7.66 -13.96 -5.74
C ALA A 176 6.69 -12.78 -5.77
N VAL A 177 5.39 -13.05 -5.65
CA VAL A 177 4.34 -12.03 -5.62
C VAL A 177 3.42 -12.28 -4.43
N SER A 178 3.10 -11.23 -3.70
CA SER A 178 2.13 -11.23 -2.61
C SER A 178 0.87 -10.49 -3.05
N VAL A 179 -0.29 -11.00 -2.66
CA VAL A 179 -1.59 -10.44 -3.05
C VAL A 179 -2.48 -10.26 -1.81
N GLU A 180 -3.14 -9.12 -1.73
CA GLU A 180 -4.13 -8.76 -0.70
C GLU A 180 -5.49 -8.48 -1.37
N GLY A 181 -6.58 -8.83 -0.68
CA GLY A 181 -7.94 -8.76 -1.21
C GLY A 181 -8.41 -10.11 -1.78
N PRO A 182 -9.20 -10.09 -2.87
CA PRO A 182 -9.89 -8.98 -3.53
C PRO A 182 -10.86 -8.20 -2.64
N TYR A 183 -10.99 -6.93 -3.01
CA TYR A 183 -11.94 -5.95 -2.51
C TYR A 183 -12.95 -5.65 -3.60
N GLY A 184 -14.23 -5.83 -3.30
CA GLY A 184 -15.31 -5.62 -4.26
C GLY A 184 -16.41 -6.66 -4.08
N PRO A 185 -17.51 -6.50 -4.81
CA PRO A 185 -18.63 -7.42 -4.73
C PRO A 185 -18.24 -8.79 -5.28
N SER A 186 -18.74 -9.86 -4.64
CA SER A 186 -18.49 -11.24 -5.05
C SER A 186 -19.15 -11.59 -6.40
N SER A 187 -20.17 -10.83 -6.81
CA SER A 187 -20.85 -10.95 -8.10
C SER A 187 -21.24 -9.57 -8.64
N VAL A 188 -21.28 -9.43 -9.97
CA VAL A 188 -21.86 -8.25 -10.64
C VAL A 188 -23.24 -8.65 -11.16
N SER A 189 -24.30 -8.03 -10.65
CA SER A 189 -25.63 -8.12 -11.24
C SER A 189 -25.79 -7.02 -12.27
N PHE A 190 -25.67 -7.35 -13.56
CA PHE A 190 -26.09 -6.43 -14.62
C PHE A 190 -27.63 -6.42 -14.68
N PRO A 191 -28.29 -5.25 -14.60
CA PRO A 191 -29.71 -5.15 -14.89
C PRO A 191 -29.94 -5.65 -16.32
N ARG A 192 -30.86 -6.59 -16.52
CA ARG A 192 -31.10 -7.23 -17.83
C ARG A 192 -31.75 -6.31 -18.88
N HIS A 193 -31.86 -5.01 -18.64
CA HIS A 193 -32.56 -4.08 -19.53
C HIS A 193 -31.85 -2.72 -19.61
N ALA A 194 -31.23 -2.46 -20.76
CA ALA A 194 -31.08 -1.15 -21.39
C ALA A 194 -30.57 -1.40 -22.82
N PHE A 195 -31.48 -1.81 -23.69
CA PHE A 195 -31.38 -1.57 -25.13
C PHE A 195 -31.97 -0.19 -25.40
#